data_AF-A0A1Q5G044-F1
#
_entry.id   AF-A0A1Q5G044-F1
#
_cell.length_a   1.000
_cell.length_b   1.000
_cell.length_c   1.000
_cell.angle_alpha   90.00
_cell.angle_beta   90.00
_cell.angle_gamma   90.00
#
_symmetry.space_group_name_H-M   'P 1'
#
loop_
_entity.id
_entity.type
_entity.pdbx_description
1 polymer ?
#
loop_
_entity_poly.entity_id
_entity_poly.type
_entity_poly.pdbx_seq_one_letter_code
_entity_poly.pdbx_strand_id
1 'polypeptide(L)'
;MTTYQPGLTLIQRQVTVSASGVVGPCVGTDTQHTGGTIDFQGQGQLSCTGGNSSGSGVINWSNPQTSASAFDFSGGVSFRPGGVSVLVLTGEGRAGDLQGAQITVEIALSLTESLQCTTAEGLSTLSGPLSVQFT
;
A
#
# COMPACT_ATOMS: atom_id res chain seq x y z
N MET A 1 0.86 7.86 -3.60
CA MET A 1 -0.39 8.48 -3.13
C MET A 1 -1.44 7.40 -2.98
N THR A 2 -2.23 7.45 -1.91
CA THR A 2 -3.30 6.51 -1.62
C THR A 2 -4.62 7.27 -1.56
N THR A 3 -5.67 6.73 -2.17
CA THR A 3 -7.03 7.28 -2.20
C THR A 3 -8.02 6.30 -1.58
N TYR A 4 -9.06 6.86 -0.95
CA TYR A 4 -10.10 6.13 -0.22
C TYR A 4 -11.47 6.57 -0.69
N GLN A 5 -12.32 5.62 -1.11
CA GLN A 5 -13.70 5.89 -1.49
C GLN A 5 -14.66 4.87 -0.84
N PRO A 6 -15.61 5.31 0.02
CA PRO A 6 -15.67 6.63 0.65
C PRO A 6 -14.42 6.93 1.50
N GLY A 7 -14.21 8.17 1.95
CA GLY A 7 -13.03 8.54 2.75
C GLY A 7 -12.89 7.73 4.05
N LEU A 8 -11.86 7.97 4.85
CA LEU A 8 -11.74 7.36 6.17
C LEU A 8 -12.37 8.26 7.25
N THR A 9 -13.18 7.70 8.15
CA THR A 9 -13.66 8.42 9.35
C THR A 9 -13.14 7.75 10.60
N LEU A 10 -13.48 8.28 11.78
CA LEU A 10 -13.20 7.61 13.06
C LEU A 10 -13.96 6.28 13.23
N ILE A 11 -15.04 6.07 12.46
CA ILE A 11 -15.84 4.84 12.49
C ILE A 11 -15.44 3.98 11.30
N GLN A 12 -15.16 2.70 11.55
CA GLN A 12 -14.80 1.75 10.52
C GLN A 12 -15.94 1.59 9.49
N ARG A 13 -15.61 1.67 8.22
CA ARG A 13 -16.55 1.49 7.11
C ARG A 13 -15.91 0.78 5.93
N GLN A 14 -16.76 0.26 5.04
CA GLN A 14 -16.30 -0.43 3.85
C GLN A 14 -15.77 0.62 2.88
N VAL A 15 -14.49 0.51 2.53
CA VAL A 15 -13.77 1.48 1.72
C VAL A 15 -13.01 0.76 0.62
N THR A 16 -13.09 1.32 -0.59
CA THR A 16 -12.20 0.98 -1.70
C THR A 16 -10.94 1.82 -1.58
N VAL A 17 -9.79 1.17 -1.68
CA VAL A 17 -8.47 1.77 -1.61
C VAL A 17 -7.79 1.62 -2.96
N SER A 18 -7.23 2.71 -3.47
CA SER A 18 -6.31 2.68 -4.60
C SER A 18 -5.02 3.39 -4.20
N ALA A 19 -3.87 2.82 -4.53
CA ALA A 19 -2.59 3.45 -4.25
C ALA A 19 -1.66 3.33 -5.44
N SER A 20 -0.86 4.36 -5.67
CA SER A 20 0.22 4.33 -6.64
C SER A 20 1.50 4.93 -6.05
N GLY A 21 2.65 4.45 -6.50
CA GLY A 21 3.93 4.90 -5.97
C GLY A 21 5.10 4.53 -6.85
N VAL A 22 6.28 4.99 -6.43
CA VAL A 22 7.56 4.60 -7.01
C VAL A 22 8.21 3.61 -6.04
N VAL A 23 8.71 2.51 -6.59
CA VAL A 23 9.51 1.52 -5.87
C VAL A 23 10.97 1.81 -6.20
N GLY A 24 11.79 2.00 -5.18
CA GLY A 24 13.25 2.06 -5.31
C GLY A 24 13.90 3.36 -4.81
N PRO A 25 15.25 3.39 -4.75
CA PRO A 25 16.15 2.34 -5.23
C PRO A 25 16.09 1.08 -4.36
N CYS A 26 15.86 -0.09 -4.99
CA CYS A 26 15.91 -1.37 -4.30
C CYS A 26 17.36 -1.71 -3.96
N VAL A 27 17.61 -2.12 -2.72
CA VAL A 27 18.92 -2.55 -2.27
C VAL A 27 18.93 -4.08 -2.17
N GLY A 28 19.92 -4.73 -2.79
CA GLY A 28 20.01 -6.19 -2.82
C GLY A 28 21.03 -6.71 -3.82
N THR A 29 21.12 -8.03 -3.93
CA THR A 29 21.93 -8.71 -4.95
C THR A 29 21.26 -8.79 -6.31
N ASP A 30 19.95 -8.54 -6.36
CA ASP A 30 19.18 -8.48 -7.59
C ASP A 30 19.46 -7.16 -8.32
N THR A 31 20.18 -7.24 -9.43
CA THR A 31 20.53 -6.08 -10.26
C THR A 31 19.50 -5.81 -11.35
N GLN A 32 18.49 -6.67 -11.52
CA GLN A 32 17.46 -6.52 -12.54
C GLN A 32 16.27 -5.71 -12.03
N HIS A 33 15.89 -5.86 -10.75
CA HIS A 33 14.75 -5.20 -10.10
C HIS A 33 15.16 -4.02 -9.20
N THR A 34 15.89 -3.05 -9.76
CA THR A 34 16.43 -1.89 -9.00
C THR A 34 15.42 -0.80 -8.67
N GLY A 35 14.26 -0.81 -9.34
CA GLY A 35 13.17 0.13 -9.11
C GLY A 35 12.06 0.01 -10.16
N GLY A 36 10.98 0.75 -9.95
CA GLY A 36 9.79 0.70 -10.79
C GLY A 36 8.67 1.60 -10.29
N THR A 37 7.48 1.43 -10.86
CA THR A 37 6.24 1.96 -10.30
C THR A 37 5.40 0.83 -9.75
N ILE A 38 4.53 1.15 -8.81
CA ILE A 38 3.63 0.19 -8.19
C ILE A 38 2.23 0.78 -8.14
N ASP A 39 1.25 -0.05 -8.45
CA ASP A 39 -0.17 0.28 -8.39
C ASP A 39 -0.91 -0.80 -7.61
N PHE A 40 -1.82 -0.39 -6.73
CA PHE A 40 -2.60 -1.26 -5.87
C PHE A 40 -4.07 -0.89 -5.96
N GLN A 41 -4.92 -1.90 -5.89
CA GLN A 41 -6.35 -1.75 -5.65
C GLN A 41 -6.79 -2.78 -4.62
N GLY A 42 -7.66 -2.37 -3.71
CA GLY A 42 -8.21 -3.24 -2.70
C GLY A 42 -9.44 -2.66 -2.06
N GLN A 43 -10.00 -3.42 -1.14
CA GLN A 43 -11.14 -2.98 -0.35
C GLN A 43 -11.06 -3.57 1.05
N GLY A 44 -11.67 -2.90 2.00
CA GLY A 44 -11.58 -3.31 3.39
C GLY A 44 -12.47 -2.52 4.30
N GLN A 45 -12.58 -3.03 5.53
CA GLN A 45 -13.19 -2.30 6.63
C GLN A 45 -12.09 -1.43 7.25
N LEU A 46 -12.11 -0.13 6.95
CA LEU A 46 -11.07 0.82 7.33
C LEU A 46 -11.66 2.03 8.06
N SER A 47 -10.86 2.60 8.96
CA SER A 47 -11.08 3.87 9.64
C SER A 47 -9.77 4.66 9.63
N CYS A 48 -9.80 5.91 10.07
CA CYS A 48 -8.58 6.66 10.34
C CYS A 48 -7.76 6.04 11.48
N THR A 49 -8.37 5.24 12.35
CA THR A 49 -7.74 4.64 13.55
C THR A 49 -7.23 3.22 13.33
N GLY A 50 -7.61 2.57 12.22
CA GLY A 50 -7.16 1.21 11.92
C GLY A 50 -8.09 0.48 10.95
N GLY A 51 -7.95 -0.83 10.88
CA GLY A 51 -8.79 -1.71 10.06
C GLY A 51 -7.97 -2.58 9.13
N ASN A 52 -8.64 -3.39 8.33
CA ASN A 52 -8.03 -4.36 7.43
C ASN A 52 -8.57 -4.22 6.02
N SER A 53 -7.71 -4.48 5.03
CA SER A 53 -8.05 -4.52 3.62
C SER A 53 -7.33 -5.68 2.92
N SER A 54 -7.89 -6.06 1.77
CA SER A 54 -7.28 -7.03 0.86
C SER A 54 -7.46 -6.56 -0.57
N GLY A 55 -6.58 -7.00 -1.44
CA GLY A 55 -6.58 -6.57 -2.83
C GLY A 55 -5.46 -7.17 -3.64
N SER A 56 -5.13 -6.50 -4.73
CA SER A 56 -4.07 -6.90 -5.65
C SER A 56 -3.25 -5.68 -6.06
N GLY A 57 -1.97 -5.91 -6.34
CA GLY A 57 -1.08 -4.90 -6.88
C GLY A 57 -0.26 -5.40 -8.06
N VAL A 58 0.32 -4.45 -8.78
CA VAL A 58 1.22 -4.69 -9.90
C VAL A 58 2.43 -3.78 -9.75
N ILE A 59 3.62 -4.35 -9.89
CA ILE A 59 4.88 -3.61 -10.02
C ILE A 59 5.30 -3.62 -11.48
N ASN A 60 5.47 -2.42 -12.03
CA ASN A 60 6.06 -2.21 -13.34
C ASN A 60 7.52 -1.78 -13.14
N TRP A 61 8.44 -2.70 -13.38
CA TRP A 61 9.86 -2.47 -13.24
C TRP A 61 10.41 -1.51 -14.30
N SER A 62 11.40 -0.71 -13.93
CA SER A 62 12.04 0.24 -14.86
C SER A 62 12.97 -0.45 -15.86
N ASN A 63 13.42 -1.66 -15.57
CA ASN A 63 14.30 -2.41 -16.47
C ASN A 63 13.47 -3.13 -17.55
N PRO A 64 13.67 -2.84 -18.85
CA PRO A 64 12.86 -3.43 -19.92
C PRO A 64 13.09 -4.93 -20.14
N GLN A 65 14.10 -5.53 -19.49
CA GLN A 65 14.34 -6.98 -19.53
C GLN A 65 13.54 -7.77 -18.48
N THR A 66 12.80 -7.08 -17.62
CA THR A 66 12.03 -7.69 -16.52
C THR A 66 10.54 -7.74 -16.87
N SER A 67 9.84 -8.67 -16.23
CA SER A 67 8.39 -8.83 -16.36
C SER A 67 7.67 -8.15 -15.20
N ALA A 68 6.60 -7.42 -15.52
CA ALA A 68 5.73 -6.84 -14.50
C ALA A 68 5.26 -7.92 -13.51
N SER A 69 5.33 -7.62 -12.22
CA SER A 69 5.03 -8.57 -11.16
C SER A 69 3.68 -8.26 -10.55
N ALA A 70 2.73 -9.18 -10.67
CA ALA A 70 1.39 -9.07 -10.09
C ALA A 70 1.32 -9.88 -8.79
N PHE A 71 0.62 -9.36 -7.79
CA PHE A 71 0.52 -10.01 -6.48
C PHE A 71 -0.81 -9.70 -5.81
N ASP A 72 -1.21 -10.60 -4.90
CA ASP A 72 -2.31 -10.37 -3.98
C ASP A 72 -1.77 -9.92 -2.64
N PHE A 73 -2.59 -9.18 -1.90
CA PHE A 73 -2.25 -8.77 -0.55
C PHE A 73 -3.46 -8.79 0.37
N SER A 74 -3.17 -8.94 1.66
CA SER A 74 -4.06 -8.63 2.76
C SER A 74 -3.27 -7.94 3.86
N GLY A 75 -3.91 -7.09 4.64
CA GLY A 75 -3.20 -6.32 5.63
C GLY A 75 -4.08 -5.33 6.35
N GLY A 76 -3.46 -4.47 7.14
CA GLY A 76 -4.18 -3.54 7.98
C GLY A 76 -3.42 -2.28 8.33
N VAL A 77 -4.20 -1.28 8.74
CA VAL A 77 -3.70 -0.01 9.26
C VAL A 77 -3.47 -0.16 10.76
N SER A 78 -2.27 0.17 11.22
CA SER A 78 -1.91 0.23 12.64
C SER A 78 -1.32 1.59 12.99
N PHE A 79 -1.65 2.11 14.17
CA PHE A 79 -0.98 3.29 14.73
C PHE A 79 0.36 2.88 15.34
N ARG A 80 1.40 3.64 15.01
CA ARG A 80 2.70 3.56 15.68
C ARG A 80 2.83 4.72 16.69
N PRO A 81 3.63 4.55 17.76
CA PRO A 81 3.95 5.64 18.68
C PRO A 81 4.43 6.90 17.92
N GLY A 82 3.97 8.07 18.35
CA GLY A 82 4.25 9.34 17.66
C GLY A 82 3.20 9.78 16.63
N GLY A 83 2.07 9.08 16.53
CA GLY A 83 0.93 9.49 15.70
C GLY A 83 1.05 9.15 14.22
N VAL A 84 1.97 8.25 13.86
CA VAL A 84 2.15 7.77 12.49
C VAL A 84 1.28 6.54 12.27
N SER A 85 0.38 6.60 11.29
CA SER A 85 -0.34 5.42 10.83
C SER A 85 0.50 4.67 9.81
N VAL A 86 0.61 3.35 9.94
CA VAL A 86 1.30 2.51 8.96
C VAL A 86 0.31 1.48 8.42
N LEU A 87 0.19 1.44 7.09
CA LEU A 87 -0.47 0.34 6.39
C LEU A 87 0.58 -0.73 6.10
N VAL A 88 0.39 -1.92 6.65
CA VAL A 88 1.22 -3.09 6.35
C VAL A 88 0.38 -4.06 5.53
N LEU A 89 0.83 -4.38 4.32
CA LEU A 89 0.20 -5.33 3.42
C LEU A 89 1.15 -6.50 3.19
N THR A 90 0.64 -7.71 3.32
CA THR A 90 1.39 -8.95 3.09
C THR A 90 0.66 -9.82 2.08
N GLY A 91 1.40 -10.48 1.20
CA GLY A 91 0.83 -11.49 0.32
C GLY A 91 1.86 -12.09 -0.62
N GLU A 92 1.41 -12.59 -1.76
CA GLU A 92 2.23 -13.46 -2.62
C GLU A 92 2.17 -13.02 -4.08
N GLY A 93 3.33 -13.13 -4.75
CA GLY A 93 3.43 -12.93 -6.18
C GLY A 93 2.66 -13.99 -6.97
N ARG A 94 1.70 -13.53 -7.77
CA ARG A 94 0.84 -14.36 -8.61
C ARG A 94 1.42 -14.60 -10.00
N ALA A 95 2.16 -13.63 -10.54
CA ALA A 95 2.71 -13.69 -11.89
C ALA A 95 3.94 -12.78 -12.05
N GLY A 96 4.71 -13.04 -13.11
CA GLY A 96 5.91 -12.28 -13.46
C GLY A 96 7.13 -12.73 -12.68
N ASP A 97 8.14 -11.86 -12.60
CA ASP A 97 9.46 -12.22 -12.08
C ASP A 97 9.46 -12.52 -10.57
N LEU A 98 8.40 -12.12 -9.85
CA LEU A 98 8.19 -12.40 -8.42
C LEU A 98 7.16 -13.49 -8.14
N GLN A 99 6.77 -14.30 -9.13
CA GLN A 99 5.80 -15.38 -8.90
C GLN A 99 6.27 -16.33 -7.77
N GLY A 100 5.40 -16.57 -6.79
CA GLY A 100 5.66 -17.40 -5.61
C GLY A 100 6.47 -16.72 -4.49
N ALA A 101 6.96 -15.50 -4.70
CA ALA A 101 7.65 -14.75 -3.65
C ALA A 101 6.65 -14.17 -2.65
N GLN A 102 7.03 -14.12 -1.38
CA GLN A 102 6.29 -13.38 -0.36
C GLN A 102 6.63 -11.89 -0.47
N ILE A 103 5.60 -11.06 -0.34
CA ILE A 103 5.67 -9.62 -0.54
C ILE A 103 5.15 -8.93 0.70
N THR A 104 5.96 -8.03 1.26
CA THR A 104 5.55 -7.12 2.34
C THR A 104 5.67 -5.69 1.85
N VAL A 105 4.59 -4.93 2.00
CA VAL A 105 4.53 -3.51 1.67
C VAL A 105 4.20 -2.73 2.94
N GLU A 106 5.03 -1.76 3.27
CA GLU A 106 4.76 -0.81 4.35
C GLU A 106 4.57 0.59 3.77
N ILE A 107 3.47 1.25 4.11
CA ILE A 107 3.23 2.66 3.78
C ILE A 107 3.10 3.42 5.09
N ALA A 108 4.05 4.32 5.37
CA ALA A 108 3.94 5.23 6.49
C ALA A 108 3.07 6.42 6.07
N LEU A 109 1.84 6.47 6.55
CA LEU A 109 0.85 7.47 6.18
C LEU A 109 1.00 8.69 7.09
N SER A 110 1.26 9.84 6.47
CA SER A 110 1.28 11.12 7.19
C SER A 110 -0.14 11.66 7.30
N LEU A 111 -0.73 11.61 8.49
CA LEU A 111 -2.03 12.20 8.80
C LEU A 111 -1.90 13.72 8.97
N THR A 112 -1.56 14.43 7.89
CA THR A 112 -1.49 15.91 7.91
C THR A 112 -2.86 16.56 8.14
N GLU A 113 -3.94 15.83 7.86
CA GLU A 113 -5.32 16.32 7.91
C GLU A 113 -6.19 15.45 8.85
N SER A 114 -5.68 15.13 10.04
CA SER A 114 -6.37 14.25 11.01
C SER A 114 -7.80 14.68 11.38
N LEU A 115 -8.13 15.97 11.25
CA LEU A 115 -9.48 16.50 11.48
C LEU A 115 -10.49 16.06 10.42
N GLN A 116 -10.08 15.70 9.20
CA GLN A 116 -11.01 15.20 8.18
C GLN A 116 -11.67 13.89 8.61
N CYS A 117 -11.04 13.12 9.50
CA CYS A 117 -11.59 11.91 10.06
C CYS A 117 -12.85 12.14 10.92
N THR A 118 -13.08 13.37 11.40
CA THR A 118 -14.24 13.73 12.20
C THR A 118 -15.41 14.23 11.36
N THR A 119 -15.23 14.42 10.04
CA THR A 119 -16.31 14.83 9.14
C THR A 119 -17.02 13.61 8.55
N ALA A 120 -18.20 13.83 7.96
CA ALA A 120 -18.96 12.75 7.32
C ALA A 120 -18.27 12.26 6.02
N GLU A 121 -17.64 13.18 5.30
CA GLU A 121 -16.88 12.94 4.07
C GLU A 121 -15.68 12.04 4.36
N GLY A 122 -14.97 12.31 5.46
CA GLY A 122 -13.77 11.57 5.84
C GLY A 122 -12.54 11.95 5.03
N LEU A 123 -11.39 11.44 5.45
CA LEU A 123 -10.09 11.60 4.81
C LEU A 123 -10.03 10.78 3.52
N SER A 124 -10.01 11.44 2.36
CA SER A 124 -10.08 10.79 1.05
C SER A 124 -8.72 10.44 0.46
N THR A 125 -7.63 11.06 0.93
CA THR A 125 -6.29 10.81 0.40
C THR A 125 -5.24 10.82 1.50
N LEU A 126 -4.22 10.00 1.32
CA LEU A 126 -3.02 10.00 2.15
C LEU A 126 -1.78 9.86 1.27
N SER A 127 -0.66 10.36 1.76
CA SER A 127 0.63 10.17 1.14
C SER A 127 1.70 9.92 2.19
N GLY A 128 2.77 9.27 1.75
CA GLY A 128 3.94 9.03 2.58
C GLY A 128 4.86 7.99 1.96
N PRO A 129 6.00 7.71 2.62
CA PRO A 129 7.00 6.81 2.07
C PRO A 129 6.48 5.37 2.04
N LEU A 130 6.85 4.68 0.96
CA LEU A 130 6.59 3.27 0.69
C LEU A 130 7.89 2.49 0.90
N SER A 131 7.80 1.35 1.58
CA SER A 131 8.83 0.32 1.58
C SER A 131 8.24 -0.97 1.05
N VAL A 132 9.00 -1.69 0.23
CA VAL A 132 8.59 -2.99 -0.32
C VAL A 132 9.73 -3.98 -0.08
N GLN A 133 9.38 -5.16 0.39
CA GLN A 133 10.28 -6.28 0.61
C GLN A 133 9.74 -7.53 -0.08
N PHE A 134 10.64 -8.29 -0.69
CA PHE A 134 10.37 -9.58 -1.32
C PHE A 134 11.23 -10.64 -0.65
N THR A 135 10.67 -11.82 -0.38
CA THR A 135 11.38 -12.97 0.21
C THR A 135 10.98 -14.28 -0.41
#